data_AF-A0A521HY45-F1
#
_entry.id   AF-A0A521HY45-F1
#
_cell.length_a   1.000
_cell.length_b   1.000
_cell.length_c   1.000
_cell.angle_alpha   90.00
_cell.angle_beta   90.00
_cell.angle_gamma   90.00
#
_symmetry.space_group_name_H-M   'P 1'
#
loop_
_entity.id
_entity.type
_entity.pdbx_description
1 polymer ?
#
loop_
_entity_poly.entity_id
_entity_poly.type
_entity_poly.pdbx_seq_one_letter_code
_entity_poly.pdbx_strand_id
1 'polypeptide(L)'
;MNQTPTTNRYYAAIVIAKAATLAEFREKFQQDQDFAEVEQRIREQGTYQFIIGGQDDRFGVIVALPDRSFAACGAMNSWVCDSYEEAKELAERLSRPDETSEGHEVLVMSFTPEA
;
A
#
# COMPACT_ATOMS: atom_id res chain seq x y z
N MET A 1 19.66 26.72 -8.73
CA MET A 1 18.35 26.12 -8.41
C MET A 1 18.64 24.72 -7.92
N ASN A 2 18.50 24.47 -6.62
CA ASN A 2 18.84 23.18 -6.01
C ASN A 2 17.67 22.22 -6.28
N GLN A 3 17.87 21.26 -7.18
CA GLN A 3 16.97 20.11 -7.29
C GLN A 3 17.24 19.22 -6.09
N THR A 4 16.32 19.17 -5.13
CA THR A 4 16.33 18.16 -4.09
C THR A 4 16.27 16.80 -4.80
N PRO A 5 17.23 15.89 -4.59
CA PRO A 5 17.16 14.57 -5.23
C PRO A 5 15.84 13.91 -4.78
N THR A 6 15.00 13.54 -5.75
CA THR A 6 13.81 12.72 -5.54
C THR A 6 14.26 11.38 -4.98
N THR A 7 14.35 11.33 -3.66
CA THR A 7 14.82 10.16 -2.93
C THR A 7 13.64 9.21 -2.82
N ASN A 8 13.82 7.99 -3.31
CA ASN A 8 12.82 6.94 -3.22
C ASN A 8 12.44 6.74 -1.75
N ARG A 9 11.15 6.76 -1.45
CA ARG A 9 10.60 6.51 -0.12
C ARG A 9 10.14 5.08 -0.02
N TYR A 10 10.21 4.52 1.18
CA TYR A 10 9.81 3.13 1.46
C TYR A 10 8.74 3.13 2.54
N TYR A 11 7.87 2.12 2.58
CA TYR A 11 6.91 1.96 3.67
C TYR A 11 6.49 0.51 3.82
N ALA A 12 6.07 0.16 5.04
CA ALA A 12 5.39 -1.10 5.30
C ALA A 12 3.89 -0.92 5.10
N ALA A 13 3.23 -1.91 4.49
CA ALA A 13 1.79 -1.92 4.27
C ALA A 13 1.20 -3.27 4.70
N ILE A 14 0.20 -3.24 5.58
CA ILE A 14 -0.48 -4.43 6.07
C ILE A 14 -1.48 -4.89 5.02
N VAL A 15 -1.42 -6.15 4.60
CA VAL A 15 -2.41 -6.74 3.69
C VAL A 15 -3.71 -6.96 4.44
N ILE A 16 -4.78 -6.31 3.98
CA ILE A 16 -6.12 -6.40 4.58
C ILE A 16 -7.00 -7.36 3.77
N ALA A 17 -6.80 -7.42 2.46
CA ALA A 17 -7.50 -8.35 1.59
C ALA A 17 -6.67 -8.71 0.35
N LYS A 18 -6.89 -9.92 -0.16
CA LYS A 18 -6.42 -10.37 -1.47
C LYS A 18 -7.59 -10.69 -2.38
N ALA A 19 -7.37 -10.56 -3.67
CA ALA A 19 -8.33 -10.86 -4.72
C ALA A 19 -7.61 -11.37 -5.97
N ALA A 20 -8.24 -12.30 -6.69
CA ALA A 20 -7.70 -12.73 -7.98
C ALA A 20 -7.92 -11.67 -9.07
N THR A 21 -8.96 -10.85 -8.91
CA THR A 21 -9.32 -9.78 -9.84
C THR A 21 -9.66 -8.49 -9.11
N LEU A 22 -9.45 -7.34 -9.75
CA LEU A 22 -9.85 -6.04 -9.18
C LEU A 22 -11.36 -5.95 -8.95
N ALA A 23 -12.18 -6.65 -9.75
CA ALA A 23 -13.63 -6.69 -9.60
C ALA A 23 -14.08 -7.18 -8.20
N GLU A 24 -13.36 -8.13 -7.60
CA GLU A 24 -13.67 -8.61 -6.24
C GLU A 24 -13.46 -7.51 -5.17
N PHE A 25 -12.55 -6.57 -5.40
CA PHE A 25 -12.36 -5.43 -4.50
C PHE A 25 -13.50 -4.41 -4.64
N ARG A 26 -14.06 -4.26 -5.84
CA ARG A 26 -15.23 -3.40 -6.07
C ARG A 26 -16.43 -3.82 -5.21
N GLU A 27 -16.67 -5.13 -5.12
CA GLU A 27 -17.76 -5.69 -4.30
C GLU A 27 -17.53 -5.47 -2.79
N LYS A 28 -16.27 -5.57 -2.35
CA LYS A 28 -15.89 -5.49 -0.94
C LYS A 28 -15.81 -4.06 -0.40
N PHE A 29 -15.25 -3.14 -1.16
CA PHE A 29 -14.96 -1.80 -0.64
C PHE A 29 -16.08 -0.78 -0.87
N GLN A 30 -17.11 -1.10 -1.68
CA GLN A 30 -18.32 -0.28 -1.90
C GLN A 30 -18.09 1.24 -1.83
N GLN A 31 -17.05 1.75 -2.49
CA GLN A 31 -16.77 3.18 -2.50
C GLN A 31 -17.20 3.79 -3.83
N ASP A 32 -17.69 5.02 -3.77
CA ASP A 32 -17.97 5.92 -4.91
C ASP A 32 -16.72 6.27 -5.74
N GLN A 33 -15.66 5.46 -5.68
CA GLN A 33 -14.46 5.65 -6.49
C GLN A 33 -14.70 5.20 -7.93
N ASP A 34 -14.15 5.96 -8.88
CA ASP A 34 -14.11 5.55 -10.27
C ASP A 34 -13.12 4.40 -10.44
N PHE A 35 -13.65 3.19 -10.33
CA PHE A 35 -12.88 1.96 -10.42
C PHE A 35 -12.18 1.81 -11.78
N ALA A 36 -12.63 2.50 -12.83
CA ALA A 36 -11.93 2.51 -14.11
C ALA A 36 -10.57 3.23 -14.00
N GLU A 37 -10.48 4.31 -13.22
CA GLU A 37 -9.20 4.98 -12.93
C GLU A 37 -8.27 4.07 -12.14
N VAL A 38 -8.80 3.37 -11.13
CA VAL A 38 -8.04 2.41 -10.32
C VAL A 38 -7.44 1.32 -11.21
N GLU A 39 -8.24 0.70 -12.07
CA GLU A 39 -7.79 -0.34 -13.00
C GLU A 39 -6.72 0.18 -13.96
N GLN A 40 -6.90 1.40 -14.49
CA GLN A 40 -5.93 2.01 -15.40
C GLN A 40 -4.59 2.26 -14.69
N ARG A 41 -4.63 2.88 -13.50
CA ARG A 41 -3.43 3.19 -12.72
C ARG A 41 -2.66 1.94 -12.32
N ILE A 42 -3.35 0.89 -11.88
CA ILE A 42 -2.70 -0.39 -11.53
C ILE A 42 -2.10 -1.04 -12.78
N ARG A 43 -2.74 -0.94 -13.94
CA ARG A 43 -2.17 -1.46 -15.19
C ARG A 43 -0.90 -0.73 -15.63
N GLU A 44 -0.87 0.59 -15.44
CA GLU A 44 0.26 1.43 -15.87
C GLU A 44 1.42 1.41 -14.87
N GLN A 45 1.12 1.41 -13.56
CA GLN A 45 2.09 1.64 -12.50
C GLN A 45 2.25 0.46 -11.54
N GLY A 46 1.38 -0.55 -11.61
CA GLY A 46 1.36 -1.70 -10.71
C GLY A 46 0.71 -1.42 -9.34
N THR A 47 0.41 -0.15 -9.03
CA THR A 47 -0.14 0.28 -7.74
C THR A 47 -1.15 1.42 -7.89
N TYR A 48 -2.08 1.53 -6.95
CA TYR A 48 -2.97 2.68 -6.78
C TYR A 48 -3.10 3.03 -5.30
N GLN A 49 -2.84 4.30 -4.95
CA GLN A 49 -2.94 4.80 -3.57
C GLN A 49 -4.19 5.65 -3.39
N PHE A 50 -4.88 5.50 -2.26
CA PHE A 50 -6.09 6.26 -1.93
C PHE A 50 -6.14 6.56 -0.43
N ILE A 51 -6.88 7.62 -0.04
CA ILE A 51 -7.04 7.98 1.37
C ILE A 51 -8.13 7.09 2.00
N ILE A 52 -7.87 6.55 3.19
CA ILE A 52 -8.88 5.79 3.94
C ILE A 52 -9.71 6.78 4.77
N GLY A 53 -10.96 6.98 4.35
CA GLY A 53 -11.99 7.85 4.94
C GLY A 53 -11.65 8.62 6.23
N GLY A 54 -11.39 9.93 6.09
CA GLY A 54 -11.41 10.91 7.19
C GLY A 54 -10.26 10.82 8.20
N GLN A 55 -9.27 9.96 7.99
CA GLN A 55 -8.07 9.86 8.83
C GLN A 55 -6.85 10.36 8.04
N ASP A 56 -6.40 11.58 8.35
CA ASP A 56 -5.30 12.26 7.64
C ASP A 56 -3.97 11.50 7.67
N ASP A 57 -3.81 10.52 8.56
CA ASP A 57 -2.57 9.75 8.71
C ASP A 57 -2.59 8.36 8.06
N ARG A 58 -3.71 7.91 7.47
CA ARG A 58 -3.83 6.57 6.89
C ARG A 58 -4.16 6.59 5.41
N PHE A 59 -3.50 5.72 4.68
CA PHE A 59 -3.75 5.53 3.27
C PHE A 59 -3.86 4.04 2.92
N GLY A 60 -4.64 3.76 1.90
CA GLY A 60 -4.85 2.45 1.31
C GLY A 60 -4.08 2.34 0.02
N VAL A 61 -3.58 1.15 -0.27
CA VAL A 61 -2.87 0.85 -1.51
C VAL A 61 -3.39 -0.44 -2.10
N ILE A 62 -3.77 -0.41 -3.36
CA ILE A 62 -4.00 -1.62 -4.14
C ILE A 62 -2.75 -1.89 -4.97
N VAL A 63 -2.20 -3.09 -4.89
CA VAL A 63 -0.99 -3.50 -5.61
C VAL A 63 -1.23 -4.78 -6.38
N ALA A 64 -0.70 -4.83 -7.61
CA ALA A 64 -0.61 -6.06 -8.38
C ALA A 64 0.55 -6.93 -7.88
N LEU A 65 0.26 -8.18 -7.56
CA LEU A 65 1.23 -9.14 -7.04
C LEU A 65 1.90 -9.93 -8.18
N PRO A 66 3.08 -10.54 -7.95
CA PRO A 66 3.80 -11.30 -8.97
C PRO A 66 3.03 -12.51 -9.54
N ASP A 67 2.08 -13.05 -8.78
CA ASP A 67 1.21 -14.15 -9.17
C ASP A 67 -0.01 -13.69 -10.00
N ARG A 68 -0.05 -12.42 -10.41
CA ARG A 68 -1.15 -11.75 -11.12
C ARG A 68 -2.43 -11.56 -10.29
N SER A 69 -2.37 -11.81 -8.98
CA SER A 69 -3.42 -11.41 -8.05
C SER A 69 -3.22 -9.96 -7.60
N PHE A 70 -4.10 -9.48 -6.72
CA PHE A 70 -4.04 -8.15 -6.16
C PHE A 70 -4.16 -8.18 -4.64
N ALA A 71 -3.48 -7.25 -3.98
CA ALA A 71 -3.60 -7.03 -2.54
C ALA A 71 -4.07 -5.61 -2.26
N ALA A 72 -5.07 -5.48 -1.40
CA ALA A 72 -5.47 -4.23 -0.78
C ALA A 72 -4.78 -4.14 0.58
N CYS A 73 -4.00 -3.09 0.76
CA CYS A 73 -3.14 -2.89 1.89
C CYS A 73 -3.46 -1.57 2.59
N GLY A 74 -3.24 -1.51 3.90
CA GLY A 74 -3.32 -0.29 4.70
C GLY A 74 -1.94 0.11 5.22
N ALA A 75 -1.64 1.40 5.17
CA ALA A 75 -0.40 1.99 5.68
C ALA A 75 -0.68 3.32 6.41
N MET A 76 0.31 3.79 7.17
CA MET A 76 0.29 5.08 7.85
C MET A 76 1.38 5.99 7.31
N ASN A 77 1.19 7.31 7.27
CA ASN A 77 2.27 8.21 6.84
C ASN A 77 3.48 8.12 7.79
N SER A 78 3.23 7.86 9.08
CA SER A 78 4.27 7.56 10.07
C SER A 78 5.06 6.26 9.81
N TRP A 79 4.64 5.42 8.85
CA TRP A 79 5.35 4.22 8.42
C TRP A 79 6.23 4.43 7.18
N VAL A 80 6.27 5.67 6.66
CA VAL A 80 7.14 6.02 5.53
C VAL A 80 8.56 6.26 6.03
N CYS A 81 9.51 5.55 5.45
CA CYS A 81 10.93 5.53 5.78
C CYS A 81 11.78 6.07 4.62
N ASP A 82 13.01 6.46 4.95
CA ASP A 82 14.01 6.93 3.99
C ASP A 82 14.80 5.76 3.36
N SER A 83 14.80 4.59 3.99
CA SER A 83 15.51 3.40 3.52
C SER A 83 14.64 2.15 3.44
N TYR A 84 15.07 1.21 2.59
CA TYR A 84 14.43 -0.10 2.48
C TYR A 84 14.62 -0.91 3.77
N GLU A 85 15.78 -0.80 4.41
CA GLU A 85 16.12 -1.49 5.66
C GLU A 85 15.18 -1.09 6.80
N GLU A 86 14.92 0.21 7.00
CA GLU A 86 13.98 0.69 8.02
C GLU A 86 12.55 0.20 7.75
N ALA A 87 12.10 0.24 6.49
CA ALA A 87 10.78 -0.24 6.13
C ALA A 87 10.66 -1.77 6.33
N LYS A 88 11.74 -2.51 6.11
CA LYS A 88 11.81 -3.95 6.36
C LYS A 88 11.76 -4.28 7.85
N GLU A 89 12.54 -3.58 8.68
CA GLU A 89 12.48 -3.74 10.15
C GLU A 89 11.08 -3.43 10.69
N LEU A 90 10.44 -2.39 10.13
CA LEU A 90 9.07 -2.06 10.45
C LEU A 90 8.11 -3.19 10.04
N ALA A 91 8.24 -3.72 8.84
CA ALA A 91 7.41 -4.82 8.36
C ALA A 91 7.58 -6.09 9.22
N GLU A 92 8.82 -6.42 9.61
CA GLU A 92 9.12 -7.53 10.53
C GLU A 92 8.54 -7.31 11.94
N ARG A 93 8.41 -6.07 12.38
CA ARG A 93 7.75 -5.73 13.64
C ARG A 93 6.23 -5.88 13.53
N LEU A 94 5.64 -5.40 12.44
CA LEU A 94 4.20 -5.43 12.18
C LEU A 94 3.68 -6.84 11.85
N SER A 95 4.54 -7.72 11.32
CA SER A 95 4.18 -9.11 11.00
C SER A 95 4.24 -10.05 12.20
N ARG A 96 4.81 -9.62 13.33
CA ARG A 96 4.85 -10.44 14.53
C ARG A 96 3.44 -10.59 15.11
N PRO A 97 3.09 -11.80 15.58
CA PRO A 97 1.86 -11.98 16.33
C PRO A 97 1.90 -11.12 17.60
N ASP A 98 0.77 -10.50 17.91
CA ASP A 98 0.53 -9.88 19.22
C ASP A 98 -0.39 -10.79 20.05
N GLU A 99 -0.79 -10.35 21.25
CA GLU A 99 -1.66 -11.14 22.13
C GLU A 99 -3.05 -11.42 21.52
N THR A 100 -3.40 -10.78 20.39
CA THR A 100 -4.74 -10.78 19.80
C THR A 100 -4.82 -11.19 18.33
N SER A 101 -3.69 -11.41 17.66
CA SER A 101 -3.61 -11.66 16.22
C SER A 101 -2.47 -12.62 15.88
N GLU A 102 -2.68 -13.51 14.89
CA GLU A 102 -1.67 -14.47 14.41
C GLU A 102 -0.53 -13.83 13.61
N GLY A 103 -0.43 -12.49 13.62
CA GLY A 103 0.48 -11.72 12.80
C GLY A 103 -0.17 -11.33 11.48
N HIS A 104 0.28 -10.20 10.93
CA HIS A 104 -0.24 -9.70 9.67
C HIS A 104 0.72 -10.03 8.54
N GLU A 105 0.18 -10.33 7.36
CA GLU A 105 0.99 -10.28 6.15
C GLU A 105 1.31 -8.81 5.85
N VAL A 106 2.59 -8.48 5.72
CA VAL A 106 3.06 -7.11 5.51
C VAL A 106 3.96 -7.06 4.28
N LEU A 107 3.69 -6.11 3.39
CA LEU A 107 4.48 -5.84 2.21
C LEU A 107 5.38 -4.62 2.47
N VAL A 108 6.61 -4.67 1.95
CA VAL A 108 7.49 -3.49 1.86
C VAL A 108 7.33 -2.91 0.47
N MET A 109 6.94 -1.65 0.39
CA MET A 109 6.67 -0.94 -0.84
C MET A 109 7.59 0.28 -0.96
N SER A 110 7.77 0.78 -2.18
CA SER A 110 8.50 2.02 -2.43
C SER A 110 7.76 2.92 -3.40
N PHE A 111 7.94 4.23 -3.27
CA PHE A 111 7.43 5.21 -4.21
C PHE A 111 8.39 6.39 -4.33
N THR A 112 8.40 7.00 -5.51
CA THR A 112 9.08 8.28 -5.73
C THR A 112 8.04 9.39 -5.59
N PRO A 113 8.14 10.27 -4.59
CA PRO A 113 7.24 11.42 -4.50
C PRO A 113 7.40 12.30 -5.75
N GLU A 114 6.28 12.76 -6.32
CA GLU A 114 6.32 13.78 -7.38
C GLU A 114 6.86 15.09 -6.79
N ALA A 115 7.73 15.77 -7.54
CA ALA A 115 8.48 16.96 -7.11
C ALA A 115 7.66 18.26 -7.15
#